data_AF-A0AAW9J891-F1
#
_entry.id   AF-A0AAW9J891-F1
#
_cell.length_a   1.000
_cell.length_b   1.000
_cell.length_c   1.000
_cell.angle_alpha   90.00
_cell.angle_beta   90.00
_cell.angle_gamma   90.00
#
_symmetry.space_group_name_H-M   'P 1'
#
loop_
_entity.id
_entity.type
_entity.pdbx_description
1 polymer ?
#
loop_
_entity_poly.entity_id
_entity_poly.type
_entity_poly.pdbx_seq_one_letter_code
_entity_poly.pdbx_strand_id
1 'polypeptide(L)'
;LRDTTISTALTMMVFYLVAAIASGSEFVSTLSGGQNMILFALMSAMKFAVGVTIVYAGVRMILGDLLPAFQGIATKVIPDAIPAVDCAVFFTYAPTAVVIGFVASFIGGVIGMLLLGVAGGVLIIPGLVPHFFCGATAGIYGNATG
;
A
#
# COMPACT_ATOMS: atom_id res chain seq x y z
N LEU A 1 -17.27 2.13 -8.68
CA LEU A 1 -16.02 2.36 -7.91
C LEU A 1 -15.78 3.87 -7.69
N ARG A 2 -16.77 4.63 -7.18
CA ARG A 2 -16.59 6.06 -6.86
C ARG A 2 -16.03 6.30 -5.45
N ASP A 3 -16.11 5.27 -4.60
CA ASP A 3 -15.56 5.27 -3.26
C ASP A 3 -14.23 4.49 -3.25
N THR A 4 -13.15 5.18 -2.88
CA THR A 4 -11.79 4.63 -2.88
C THR A 4 -11.58 3.62 -1.74
N THR A 5 -12.32 3.74 -0.64
CA THR A 5 -12.28 2.76 0.47
C THR A 5 -12.90 1.44 0.01
N ILE A 6 -14.07 1.50 -0.64
CA ILE A 6 -14.74 0.30 -1.19
C ILE A 6 -13.88 -0.32 -2.29
N SER A 7 -13.29 0.50 -3.17
CA SER A 7 -12.39 0.01 -4.22
C SER A 7 -11.19 -0.72 -3.63
N THR A 8 -10.55 -0.14 -2.61
CA THR A 8 -9.40 -0.75 -1.92
C THR A 8 -9.79 -2.08 -1.26
N ALA A 9 -10.93 -2.11 -0.57
CA ALA A 9 -11.43 -3.32 0.07
C ALA A 9 -11.66 -4.45 -0.92
N LEU A 10 -12.29 -4.16 -2.07
CA LEU A 10 -12.55 -5.15 -3.12
C LEU A 10 -11.25 -5.67 -3.74
N THR A 11 -10.29 -4.79 -4.05
CA THR A 11 -9.00 -5.23 -4.59
C THR A 11 -8.25 -6.10 -3.60
N MET A 12 -8.22 -5.73 -2.32
CA MET A 12 -7.52 -6.51 -1.30
C MET A 12 -8.23 -7.83 -0.98
N MET A 13 -9.55 -7.89 -1.17
CA MET A 13 -10.31 -9.12 -1.01
C MET A 13 -9.81 -10.21 -1.96
N VAL A 14 -9.58 -9.85 -3.22
CA VAL A 14 -9.01 -10.79 -4.21
C VAL A 14 -7.62 -11.25 -3.78
N PHE A 15 -6.76 -10.35 -3.33
CA PHE A 15 -5.40 -10.68 -2.88
C PHE A 15 -5.39 -11.65 -1.71
N TYR A 16 -6.13 -11.33 -0.64
CA TYR A 16 -6.17 -12.17 0.56
C TYR A 16 -6.86 -13.51 0.30
N LEU A 17 -7.85 -13.57 -0.58
CA LEU A 17 -8.48 -14.84 -0.97
C LEU A 17 -7.50 -15.73 -1.73
N VAL A 18 -6.79 -15.19 -2.72
CA VAL A 18 -5.78 -15.95 -3.48
C VAL A 18 -4.68 -16.45 -2.53
N ALA A 19 -4.19 -15.60 -1.62
CA ALA A 19 -3.17 -15.99 -0.65
C ALA A 19 -3.68 -17.06 0.34
N ALA A 20 -4.91 -16.94 0.83
CA ALA A 20 -5.50 -17.92 1.75
C ALA A 20 -5.73 -19.28 1.07
N ILE A 21 -6.20 -19.28 -0.19
CA ILE A 21 -6.39 -20.52 -0.95
C ILE A 21 -5.03 -21.16 -1.28
N ALA A 22 -4.04 -20.37 -1.71
CA ALA A 22 -2.71 -20.87 -2.07
C ALA A 22 -1.92 -21.43 -0.87
N SER A 23 -2.12 -20.87 0.34
CA SER A 23 -1.49 -21.36 1.57
C SER A 23 -2.20 -22.58 2.18
N GLY A 24 -3.46 -22.82 1.82
CA GLY A 24 -4.25 -23.96 2.29
C GLY A 24 -4.92 -23.74 3.64
N SER A 25 -6.05 -24.44 3.85
CA SER A 25 -6.89 -24.24 5.04
C SER A 25 -6.22 -24.64 6.35
N GLU A 26 -5.32 -25.63 6.31
CA GLU A 26 -4.57 -26.07 7.49
C GLU A 26 -3.65 -24.96 8.01
N PHE A 27 -2.85 -24.36 7.13
CA PHE A 27 -1.98 -23.25 7.52
C PHE A 27 -2.80 -22.04 7.98
N VAL A 28 -3.85 -21.66 7.24
CA VAL A 28 -4.69 -20.52 7.62
C VAL A 28 -5.37 -20.74 8.97
N SER A 29 -5.73 -21.97 9.33
CA SER A 29 -6.34 -22.27 10.63
C SER A 29 -5.44 -21.90 11.83
N THR A 30 -4.12 -21.96 11.64
CA THR A 30 -3.14 -21.55 12.67
C THR A 30 -3.14 -20.05 12.91
N LEU A 31 -3.57 -19.27 11.92
CA LEU A 31 -3.60 -17.80 11.95
C LEU A 31 -5.00 -17.25 12.19
N SER A 32 -6.05 -18.00 11.82
CA SER A 32 -7.43 -17.51 11.81
C SER A 32 -8.11 -17.50 13.17
N GLY A 33 -7.48 -18.08 14.20
CA GLY A 33 -8.06 -18.17 15.54
C GLY A 33 -9.37 -18.95 15.58
N GLY A 34 -9.50 -19.97 14.73
CA GLY A 34 -10.72 -20.79 14.60
C GLY A 34 -11.76 -20.24 13.62
N GLN A 35 -11.51 -19.12 12.96
CA GLN A 35 -12.38 -18.61 11.90
C GLN A 35 -12.23 -19.41 10.60
N ASN A 36 -13.31 -19.51 9.83
CA ASN A 36 -13.28 -20.09 8.49
C ASN A 36 -12.27 -19.32 7.61
N MET A 37 -11.49 -20.04 6.80
CA MET A 37 -10.46 -19.49 5.91
C MET A 37 -10.96 -18.33 5.04
N ILE A 38 -12.14 -18.48 4.43
CA ILE A 38 -12.72 -17.44 3.56
C ILE A 38 -13.07 -16.22 4.40
N LEU A 39 -13.76 -16.39 5.52
CA LEU A 39 -14.11 -15.29 6.41
C LEU A 39 -12.87 -14.55 6.93
N PHE A 40 -11.82 -15.28 7.30
CA PHE A 40 -10.55 -14.70 7.73
C PHE A 40 -9.91 -13.84 6.63
N ALA A 41 -9.89 -14.33 5.38
CA ALA A 41 -9.38 -13.59 4.24
C ALA A 41 -10.20 -12.31 3.96
N LEU A 42 -11.54 -12.41 3.98
CA LEU A 42 -12.44 -11.26 3.81
C LEU A 42 -12.23 -10.20 4.90
N MET A 43 -12.15 -10.64 6.16
CA MET A 43 -11.91 -9.76 7.31
C MET A 43 -10.52 -9.10 7.23
N SER A 44 -9.50 -9.83 6.78
CA SER A 44 -8.15 -9.29 6.59
C SER A 44 -8.11 -8.20 5.51
N ALA A 45 -8.81 -8.41 4.39
CA ALA A 45 -8.95 -7.40 3.36
C ALA A 45 -9.67 -6.14 3.84
N MET A 46 -10.74 -6.29 4.62
CA MET A 46 -11.45 -5.15 5.20
C MET A 46 -10.58 -4.38 6.20
N LYS A 47 -9.83 -5.09 7.08
CA LYS A 47 -8.88 -4.47 7.99
C LYS A 47 -7.82 -3.66 7.25
N PHE A 48 -7.32 -4.17 6.13
CA PHE A 48 -6.38 -3.43 5.30
C PHE A 48 -7.00 -2.14 4.75
N ALA A 49 -8.21 -2.21 4.19
CA ALA A 49 -8.90 -1.03 3.68
C ALA A 49 -9.14 0.01 4.77
N VAL A 50 -9.56 -0.42 5.97
CA VAL A 50 -9.71 0.46 7.14
C VAL A 50 -8.36 1.09 7.51
N GLY A 51 -7.28 0.30 7.53
CA GLY A 51 -5.92 0.80 7.80
C GLY A 51 -5.50 1.89 6.81
N VAL A 52 -5.74 1.68 5.52
CA VAL A 52 -5.47 2.69 4.47
C VAL A 52 -6.30 3.96 4.69
N THR A 53 -7.58 3.83 5.02
CA THR A 53 -8.43 5.00 5.32
C THR A 53 -7.93 5.78 6.54
N ILE A 54 -7.46 5.08 7.59
CA ILE A 54 -6.84 5.71 8.77
C ILE A 54 -5.57 6.47 8.38
N VAL A 55 -4.72 5.86 7.54
CA VAL A 55 -3.51 6.52 7.02
C VAL A 55 -3.89 7.80 6.27
N TYR A 56 -4.89 7.76 5.40
CA TYR A 56 -5.32 8.96 4.65
C TYR A 56 -5.86 10.06 5.56
N ALA A 57 -6.60 9.70 6.62
CA ALA A 57 -7.08 10.66 7.60
C ALA A 57 -5.91 11.29 8.39
N GLY A 58 -4.96 10.49 8.86
CA GLY A 58 -3.79 10.95 9.60
C GLY A 58 -2.86 11.84 8.77
N VAL A 59 -2.59 11.45 7.52
CA VAL A 59 -1.78 12.23 6.58
C VAL A 59 -2.42 13.59 6.31
N ARG A 60 -3.73 13.65 6.02
CA ARG A 60 -4.43 14.93 5.79
C ARG A 60 -4.39 15.84 7.02
N MET A 61 -4.53 15.27 8.21
CA MET A 61 -4.45 16.01 9.46
C MET A 61 -3.07 16.64 9.65
N ILE A 62 -1.99 15.85 9.54
CA ILE A 62 -0.62 16.34 9.76
C ILE A 62 -0.24 17.39 8.70
N LEU A 63 -0.64 17.21 7.45
CA LEU A 63 -0.34 18.17 6.38
C LEU A 63 -0.94 19.56 6.61
N GLY A 64 -2.08 19.63 7.29
CA GLY A 64 -2.75 20.89 7.63
C GLY A 64 -1.88 21.83 8.46
N ASP A 65 -1.11 21.28 9.41
CA ASP A 65 -0.24 22.05 10.29
C ASP A 65 1.21 22.11 9.78
N LEU A 66 1.66 21.04 9.12
CA LEU A 66 3.04 20.89 8.66
C LEU A 66 3.37 21.82 7.49
N LEU A 67 2.47 22.01 6.52
CA LEU A 67 2.72 22.90 5.38
C LEU A 67 2.88 24.38 5.80
N PRO A 68 1.99 24.98 6.63
CA PRO A 68 2.20 26.32 7.17
C PRO A 68 3.49 26.46 7.98
N ALA A 69 3.82 25.46 8.80
CA ALA A 69 5.05 25.46 9.59
C ALA A 69 6.31 25.54 8.71
N PHE A 70 6.37 24.73 7.65
CA PHE A 70 7.50 24.77 6.71
C PHE A 70 7.55 26.07 5.91
N GLN A 71 6.41 26.65 5.54
CA GLN A 71 6.38 27.97 4.91
C GLN A 71 6.98 29.06 5.82
N GLY A 72 6.74 28.97 7.13
CA GLY A 72 7.35 29.87 8.12
C GLY A 72 8.87 29.74 8.19
N ILE A 73 9.40 28.52 8.13
CA ILE A 73 10.85 28.26 8.09
C ILE A 73 11.45 28.77 6.78
N ALA A 74 10.79 28.49 5.65
CA ALA A 74 11.25 28.91 4.33
C ALA A 74 11.29 30.43 4.16
N THR A 75 10.42 31.17 4.86
CA THR A 75 10.39 32.65 4.77
C THR A 75 11.34 33.35 5.74
N LYS A 76 11.74 32.70 6.84
CA LYS A 76 12.51 33.35 7.92
C LYS A 76 13.91 32.80 8.17
N VAL A 77 14.12 31.51 7.94
CA VAL A 77 15.36 30.82 8.36
C VAL A 77 16.16 30.39 7.13
N ILE A 78 15.51 29.72 6.18
CA ILE A 78 16.15 29.20 4.97
C ILE A 78 15.32 29.61 3.76
N PRO A 79 15.60 30.78 3.15
CA PRO A 79 14.95 31.22 1.92
C PRO A 79 14.92 30.12 0.86
N ASP A 80 13.78 29.96 0.21
CA ASP A 80 13.55 29.00 -0.89
C ASP A 80 13.69 27.50 -0.53
N ALA A 81 13.73 27.15 0.76
CA ALA A 81 13.73 25.75 1.18
C ALA A 81 12.43 25.03 0.78
N ILE A 82 12.58 23.84 0.18
CA ILE A 82 11.47 22.95 -0.17
C ILE A 82 11.42 21.81 0.85
N PRO A 83 10.31 21.61 1.58
CA PRO A 83 10.21 20.53 2.56
C PRO A 83 10.11 19.16 1.88
N ALA A 84 11.01 18.25 2.25
CA ALA A 84 10.90 16.83 1.91
C ALA A 84 10.14 16.10 3.03
N VAL A 85 9.01 15.50 2.67
CA VAL A 85 8.11 14.77 3.58
C VAL A 85 7.93 13.33 3.11
N ASP A 86 7.37 12.48 3.97
CA ASP A 86 7.14 11.07 3.64
C ASP A 86 6.28 10.90 2.38
N CYS A 87 6.58 9.87 1.60
CA CYS A 87 5.89 9.55 0.36
C CYS A 87 4.37 9.32 0.51
N ALA A 88 3.91 8.92 1.71
CA ALA A 88 2.50 8.70 2.01
C ALA A 88 1.67 9.99 1.92
N VAL A 89 2.31 11.16 1.98
CA VAL A 89 1.68 12.48 1.73
C VAL A 89 0.94 12.49 0.39
N PHE A 90 1.53 11.88 -0.63
CA PHE A 90 0.97 11.84 -1.97
C PHE A 90 -0.22 10.88 -2.12
N PHE A 91 -0.41 9.95 -1.18
CA PHE A 91 -1.46 8.93 -1.30
C PHE A 91 -2.87 9.50 -1.27
N THR A 92 -3.01 10.67 -0.62
CA THR A 92 -4.30 11.35 -0.48
C THR A 92 -4.73 12.11 -1.74
N TYR A 93 -3.79 12.31 -2.70
CA TYR A 93 -4.02 13.02 -3.96
C TYR A 93 -4.50 12.10 -5.08
N ALA A 94 -4.03 10.85 -5.14
CA ALA A 94 -4.48 9.86 -6.13
C ALA A 94 -4.69 8.46 -5.51
N PRO A 95 -5.72 8.28 -4.66
CA PRO A 95 -5.91 7.03 -3.92
C PRO A 95 -6.14 5.79 -4.80
N THR A 96 -6.71 5.95 -5.99
CA THR A 96 -6.87 4.83 -6.94
C THR A 96 -5.52 4.40 -7.51
N ALA A 97 -4.62 5.35 -7.79
CA ALA A 97 -3.29 5.05 -8.31
C ALA A 97 -2.40 4.36 -7.26
N VAL A 98 -2.59 4.65 -5.97
CA VAL A 98 -1.95 3.93 -4.85
C VAL A 98 -2.21 2.43 -4.96
N VAL A 99 -3.49 2.04 -5.08
CA VAL A 99 -3.89 0.63 -5.10
C VAL A 99 -3.36 -0.06 -6.37
N ILE A 100 -3.49 0.59 -7.53
CA ILE A 100 -3.01 0.03 -8.79
C ILE A 100 -1.48 -0.13 -8.77
N GLY A 101 -0.75 0.87 -8.29
CA GLY A 101 0.70 0.84 -8.16
C GLY A 101 1.18 -0.24 -7.19
N PHE A 102 0.50 -0.40 -6.06
CA PHE A 102 0.76 -1.52 -5.13
C PHE A 102 0.58 -2.87 -5.83
N VAL A 103 -0.55 -3.09 -6.50
CA VAL A 103 -0.85 -4.35 -7.20
C VAL A 103 0.21 -4.65 -8.26
N ALA A 104 0.56 -3.68 -9.09
CA ALA A 104 1.57 -3.84 -10.13
C ALA A 104 2.96 -4.14 -9.53
N SER A 105 3.35 -3.41 -8.49
CA SER A 105 4.62 -3.61 -7.79
C SER A 105 4.71 -4.99 -7.14
N PHE A 106 3.63 -5.44 -6.49
CA PHE A 106 3.61 -6.76 -5.85
C PHE A 106 3.66 -7.89 -6.87
N ILE A 107 2.91 -7.79 -7.98
CA ILE A 107 3.00 -8.76 -9.09
C ILE A 107 4.43 -8.79 -9.65
N GLY A 108 5.04 -7.62 -9.88
CA GLY A 108 6.43 -7.51 -10.29
C GLY A 108 7.40 -8.16 -9.29
N GLY A 109 7.17 -7.99 -7.99
CA GLY A 109 7.94 -8.64 -6.93
C GLY A 109 7.83 -10.16 -6.95
N VAL A 110 6.62 -10.70 -7.14
CA VAL A 110 6.40 -12.16 -7.27
C VAL A 110 7.09 -12.71 -8.52
N ILE A 111 6.96 -12.02 -9.66
CA ILE A 111 7.64 -12.43 -10.90
C ILE A 111 9.16 -12.39 -10.70
N GLY A 112 9.69 -11.31 -10.11
CA GLY A 112 11.11 -11.16 -9.82
C GLY A 112 11.64 -12.26 -8.91
N MET A 113 10.90 -12.62 -7.86
CA MET A 113 11.22 -13.75 -6.98
C MET A 113 11.32 -15.06 -7.77
N LEU A 114 10.34 -15.37 -8.63
CA LEU A 114 10.36 -16.59 -9.43
C LEU A 114 11.54 -16.63 -10.41
N LEU A 115 11.83 -15.51 -11.08
CA LEU A 115 12.97 -15.39 -11.99
C LEU A 115 14.31 -15.62 -11.28
N LEU A 116 14.49 -15.02 -10.09
CA LEU A 116 15.67 -15.22 -9.26
C LEU A 116 15.80 -16.69 -8.81
N GLY A 117 14.67 -17.32 -8.47
CA GLY A 117 14.63 -18.74 -8.12
C GLY A 117 15.07 -19.66 -9.26
N VAL A 118 14.58 -19.42 -10.48
CA VAL A 118 14.97 -20.19 -11.68
C VAL A 118 16.44 -19.93 -12.06
N ALA A 119 16.92 -18.70 -11.90
CA ALA A 119 18.31 -18.34 -12.18
C ALA A 119 19.31 -18.87 -11.13
N GLY A 120 18.85 -19.49 -10.05
CA GLY A 120 19.72 -19.96 -8.95
C GLY A 120 20.33 -18.83 -8.12
N GLY A 121 19.74 -17.64 -8.17
CA GLY A 121 20.20 -16.46 -7.43
C GLY A 121 19.70 -16.42 -5.99
N VAL A 122 19.97 -15.31 -5.30
CA VAL A 122 19.44 -15.06 -3.95
C VAL A 122 17.94 -14.78 -4.05
N LEU A 123 17.13 -15.62 -3.42
CA LEU A 123 15.68 -15.49 -3.44
C LEU A 123 15.22 -14.34 -2.53
N ILE A 124 14.55 -13.35 -3.11
CA ILE A 124 13.96 -12.23 -2.38
C ILE A 124 12.46 -12.43 -2.29
N ILE A 125 11.95 -12.57 -1.06
CA ILE A 125 10.51 -12.73 -0.82
C ILE A 125 9.85 -11.34 -0.82
N PRO A 126 8.80 -11.11 -1.63
CA PRO A 126 8.15 -9.82 -1.73
C PRO A 126 7.40 -9.47 -0.44
N GLY A 127 7.85 -8.41 0.23
CA GLY A 127 7.21 -7.88 1.44
C GLY A 127 6.07 -6.91 1.10
N LEU A 128 4.95 -7.00 1.81
CA LEU A 128 3.77 -6.14 1.57
C LEU A 128 4.08 -4.65 1.82
N VAL A 129 4.84 -4.32 2.87
CA VAL A 129 5.13 -2.92 3.22
C VAL A 129 5.97 -2.23 2.13
N PRO A 130 7.14 -2.76 1.70
CA PRO A 130 7.91 -2.13 0.63
C PRO A 130 7.13 -2.00 -0.68
N HIS A 131 6.39 -3.04 -1.07
CA HIS A 131 5.60 -2.99 -2.30
C HIS A 131 4.42 -2.02 -2.21
N PHE A 132 3.79 -1.90 -1.04
CA PHE A 132 2.73 -0.93 -0.83
C PHE A 132 3.26 0.49 -0.91
N PHE A 133 4.26 0.86 -0.12
CA PHE A 133 4.74 2.24 -0.09
C PHE A 133 5.45 2.63 -1.40
N CYS A 134 6.46 1.87 -1.81
CA CYS A 134 7.22 2.19 -3.03
C CYS A 134 6.34 2.04 -4.29
N GLY A 135 5.56 0.96 -4.38
CA GLY A 135 4.66 0.72 -5.51
C GLY A 135 3.54 1.74 -5.61
N ALA A 136 2.92 2.13 -4.50
CA ALA A 136 1.91 3.18 -4.50
C ALA A 136 2.48 4.52 -4.96
N THR A 137 3.63 4.93 -4.41
CA THR A 137 4.27 6.19 -4.82
C THR A 137 4.62 6.17 -6.30
N ALA A 138 5.25 5.10 -6.77
CA ALA A 138 5.57 4.93 -8.20
C ALA A 138 4.30 4.96 -9.07
N GLY A 139 3.23 4.31 -8.62
CA GLY A 139 1.94 4.30 -9.32
C GLY A 139 1.29 5.68 -9.42
N ILE A 140 1.40 6.52 -8.39
CA ILE A 140 0.89 7.90 -8.42
C ILE A 140 1.62 8.71 -9.49
N TYR A 141 2.95 8.65 -9.50
CA TYR A 141 3.74 9.41 -10.47
C TYR A 141 3.56 8.87 -11.89
N GLY A 142 3.56 7.54 -12.08
CA GLY A 142 3.26 6.92 -13.37
C GLY A 142 1.87 7.33 -13.89
N ASN A 143 0.85 7.29 -13.03
CA ASN A 143 -0.49 7.75 -13.41
C ASN A 143 -0.54 9.23 -13.79
N ALA A 144 0.32 10.07 -13.22
CA ALA A 144 0.40 11.50 -13.55
C ALA A 144 1.14 11.75 -14.88
N THR A 145 2.08 10.90 -15.27
CA THR A 145 2.92 11.09 -16.47
C THR A 145 2.47 10.28 -17.70
N GLY A 146 1.57 9.30 -17.54
CA GLY A 146 1.19 8.34 -18.58
C GLY A 146 2.10 7.11 -18.60
#